data_AF-A0A959T9S9-F1
#
_entry.id   AF-A0A959T9S9-F1
#
_cell.length_a   1.000
_cell.length_b   1.000
_cell.length_c   1.000
_cell.angle_alpha   90.00
_cell.angle_beta   90.00
_cell.angle_gamma   90.00
#
_symmetry.space_group_name_H-M   'P 1'
#
loop_
_entity.id
_entity.type
_entity.pdbx_description
1 polymer ?
#
loop_
_entity_poly.entity_id
_entity_poly.type
_entity_poly.pdbx_seq_one_letter_code
_entity_poly.pdbx_strand_id
1 'polypeptide(L)'
;MRRPVPIYLLLAFGISWSIAAVAWSAGVEYGGGPATVAVGGAFMLGPAIAAFIVRRKVDRRDLAGLGLTLRGIRWKWMGITVLLGMAIPAFNTLICWLFGDG
;
A
#
# COMPACT_ATOMS: atom_id res chain seq x y z
N MET A 1 0.30 1.13 -29.45
CA MET A 1 -0.13 0.56 -28.15
C MET A 1 0.71 1.15 -27.03
N ARG A 2 0.24 2.21 -26.35
CA ARG A 2 0.94 2.72 -25.16
C ARG A 2 0.66 1.74 -24.01
N ARG A 3 1.69 1.05 -23.52
CA ARG A 3 1.54 0.14 -22.37
C ARG A 3 1.26 1.02 -21.14
N PRO A 4 0.13 0.86 -20.44
CA PRO A 4 -0.21 1.73 -19.30
C PRO A 4 0.61 1.42 -18.04
N VAL A 5 1.27 0.26 -18.00
CA VAL A 5 2.00 -0.24 -16.82
C VAL A 5 3.21 0.64 -16.43
N PRO A 6 4.11 1.07 -17.34
CA PRO A 6 5.24 1.93 -16.96
C PRO A 6 4.80 3.30 -16.43
N ILE A 7 3.74 3.88 -17.01
CA ILE A 7 3.20 5.18 -16.58
C ILE A 7 2.57 5.04 -15.19
N TYR A 8 1.85 3.94 -14.96
CA TYR A 8 1.31 3.62 -13.64
C TYR A 8 2.41 3.49 -12.58
N LEU A 9 3.46 2.73 -12.87
CA LEU A 9 4.57 2.53 -11.95
C LEU A 9 5.30 3.84 -11.65
N LEU A 10 5.56 4.67 -12.65
CA LEU A 10 6.19 5.98 -12.47
C LEU A 10 5.34 6.92 -11.61
N LEU A 11 4.02 6.95 -11.83
CA LEU A 11 3.11 7.77 -11.02
C LEU A 11 3.01 7.24 -9.59
N ALA A 12 2.87 5.94 -9.40
CA ALA A 12 2.78 5.32 -8.08
C ALA A 12 4.07 5.57 -7.28
N PHE A 13 5.24 5.37 -7.92
CA PHE A 13 6.53 5.65 -7.33
C PHE A 13 6.70 7.13 -7.00
N GLY A 14 6.42 8.02 -7.97
CA GLY A 14 6.57 9.46 -7.79
C GLY A 14 5.70 10.01 -6.66
N ILE A 15 4.41 9.64 -6.62
CA ILE A 15 3.49 10.09 -5.57
C ILE A 15 3.96 9.60 -4.20
N SER A 16 4.31 8.31 -4.09
CA SER A 16 4.77 7.73 -2.83
C SER A 16 6.03 8.44 -2.33
N TRP A 17 7.05 8.58 -3.18
CA TRP A 17 8.31 9.24 -2.81
C TRP A 17 8.16 10.73 -2.51
N SER A 18 7.28 11.44 -3.20
CA SER A 18 6.97 12.84 -2.86
C SER A 18 6.38 12.96 -1.45
N ILE A 19 5.49 12.04 -1.07
CA ILE A 19 4.91 12.01 0.28
C ILE A 19 5.98 11.73 1.33
N ALA A 20 6.92 10.80 1.06
CA ALA A 20 8.05 10.52 1.96
C ALA A 20 8.96 11.73 2.10
N ALA A 21 9.29 12.38 0.98
CA ALA A 21 10.14 13.56 0.98
C ALA A 21 9.51 14.69 1.80
N VAL A 22 8.20 14.90 1.67
CA VAL A 22 7.45 15.89 2.47
C VAL A 22 7.48 15.52 3.96
N ALA A 23 7.16 14.28 4.31
CA ALA A 23 7.18 13.82 5.70
C ALA A 23 8.58 13.95 6.34
N TRP A 24 9.63 13.62 5.58
CA TRP A 24 11.01 13.81 6.02
C TRP A 24 11.36 15.28 6.21
N SER A 25 10.99 16.15 5.26
CA SER A 25 11.24 17.60 5.37
C SER A 25 10.45 18.26 6.51
N ALA A 26 9.30 17.70 6.90
CA ALA A 26 8.51 18.14 8.03
C ALA A 26 9.06 17.64 9.38
N GLY A 27 10.19 16.92 9.40
CA GLY A 27 10.81 16.42 10.63
C GLY A 27 10.01 15.32 11.31
N VAL A 28 9.19 14.58 10.56
CA VAL A 28 8.41 13.47 11.12
C VAL A 28 9.37 12.34 11.51
N GLU A 29 9.55 12.14 12.81
CA GLU A 29 10.40 11.06 13.33
C GLU A 29 9.84 9.68 12.96
N TYR A 30 10.71 8.86 12.37
CA TYR A 30 10.40 7.46 12.09
C TYR A 30 10.15 6.69 13.39
N GLY A 31 9.03 5.97 13.45
CA GLY A 31 8.63 5.20 14.64
C GLY A 31 7.61 5.90 15.55
N GLY A 32 7.31 7.18 15.32
CA GLY A 32 6.22 7.89 15.99
C GLY A 32 4.85 7.65 15.33
N GLY A 33 3.76 7.78 16.10
CA GLY A 33 2.39 7.72 15.59
C GLY A 33 2.12 8.63 14.36
N PRO A 34 2.63 9.87 14.30
CA PRO A 34 2.51 10.73 13.13
C PRO A 34 3.20 10.17 11.88
N ALA A 35 4.35 9.51 12.03
CA ALA A 35 5.03 8.80 10.93
C ALA A 35 4.17 7.65 10.42
N THR A 36 3.54 6.88 11.30
CA THR A 36 2.68 5.76 10.92
C THR A 36 1.49 6.23 10.10
N VAL A 37 0.87 7.36 10.46
CA VAL A 37 -0.28 7.90 9.73
C VAL A 37 0.15 8.57 8.42
N ALA A 38 1.18 9.42 8.46
CA ALA A 38 1.65 10.14 7.29
C ALA A 38 2.27 9.20 6.25
N VAL A 39 3.17 8.31 6.68
CA VAL A 39 3.78 7.34 5.78
C VAL A 39 2.78 6.21 5.51
N GLY A 40 2.34 5.45 6.51
CA GLY A 40 1.47 4.29 6.29
C GLY A 40 0.15 4.61 5.60
N GLY A 41 -0.49 5.72 5.95
CA GLY A 41 -1.74 6.14 5.32
C GLY A 41 -1.54 6.72 3.92
N ALA A 42 -0.71 7.75 3.78
CA ALA A 42 -0.60 8.47 2.52
C ALA A 42 0.27 7.75 1.48
N PHE A 43 1.30 6.96 1.85
CA PHE A 43 2.00 6.10 0.89
C PHE A 43 1.07 5.09 0.25
N MET A 44 0.23 4.44 1.04
CA MET A 44 -0.67 3.40 0.54
C MET A 44 -1.69 3.95 -0.46
N LEU A 45 -2.02 5.25 -0.37
CA LEU A 45 -2.86 5.93 -1.34
C LEU A 45 -2.14 6.22 -2.66
N GLY A 46 -0.80 6.27 -2.69
CA GLY A 46 -0.03 6.57 -3.90
C GLY A 46 -0.38 5.67 -5.09
N PRO A 47 -0.30 4.33 -4.95
CA PRO A 47 -0.69 3.40 -5.99
C PRO A 47 -2.18 3.46 -6.37
N ALA A 48 -3.07 3.76 -5.40
CA ALA A 48 -4.50 3.90 -5.66
C ALA A 48 -4.82 5.15 -6.49
N ILE A 49 -4.19 6.28 -6.15
CA ILE A 49 -4.30 7.55 -6.89
C ILE A 49 -3.69 7.37 -8.28
N ALA A 50 -2.53 6.71 -8.40
CA ALA A 50 -1.91 6.42 -9.69
C ALA A 50 -2.82 5.56 -10.58
N ALA A 51 -3.47 4.53 -10.01
CA ALA A 51 -4.41 3.68 -10.73
C ALA A 51 -5.61 4.48 -11.24
N PHE A 52 -6.16 5.34 -10.39
CA PHE A 52 -7.25 6.24 -10.75
C PHE A 52 -6.86 7.21 -11.88
N ILE A 53 -5.69 7.84 -11.78
CA ILE A 53 -5.18 8.79 -12.79
C ILE A 53 -4.96 8.09 -14.12
N VAL A 54 -4.29 6.94 -14.13
CA VAL A 54 -4.02 6.19 -15.37
C VAL A 54 -5.33 5.73 -15.99
N ARG A 55 -6.25 5.17 -15.20
CA ARG A 55 -7.53 4.68 -15.72
C ARG A 55 -8.38 5.79 -16.34
N ARG A 56 -8.46 6.93 -15.68
CA ARG A 56 -9.31 8.06 -16.09
C ARG A 56 -8.68 8.92 -17.19
N LYS A 57 -7.39 9.23 -17.09
CA LYS A 57 -6.71 10.18 -18.00
C LYS A 57 -5.94 9.51 -19.14
N VAL A 58 -5.34 8.34 -18.90
CA VAL A 58 -4.52 7.64 -19.92
C VAL A 58 -5.38 6.67 -20.72
N ASP A 59 -6.13 5.81 -20.02
CA ASP A 59 -6.97 4.78 -20.66
C ASP A 59 -8.36 5.30 -21.05
N ARG A 60 -8.81 6.43 -20.49
CA ARG A 60 -10.18 7.01 -20.67
C ARG A 60 -11.29 5.97 -20.47
N ARG A 61 -11.07 5.00 -19.57
CA ARG A 61 -12.01 3.92 -19.27
C ARG A 61 -12.79 4.24 -18.01
N ASP A 62 -13.95 3.62 -17.91
CA ASP A 62 -14.79 3.72 -16.73
C ASP A 62 -14.09 3.09 -15.50
N LEU A 63 -14.38 3.67 -14.34
CA LEU A 63 -13.79 3.32 -13.04
C LEU A 63 -14.36 2.03 -12.46
N ALA A 64 -15.47 1.54 -13.01
CA ALA A 64 -16.13 0.30 -12.60
C ALA A 64 -15.20 -0.94 -12.58
N GLY A 65 -14.13 -0.92 -13.38
CA GLY A 65 -13.13 -2.01 -13.45
C GLY A 65 -12.04 -1.97 -12.38
N LEU A 66 -12.02 -0.99 -11.46
CA LEU A 66 -10.99 -0.87 -10.41
C LEU A 66 -11.21 -1.82 -9.22
N GLY A 67 -12.25 -2.67 -9.25
CA GLY A 67 -12.54 -3.58 -8.14
C GLY A 67 -13.13 -2.91 -6.92
N LEU A 68 -13.69 -1.69 -7.06
CA LEU A 68 -14.45 -1.00 -6.01
C LEU A 68 -15.79 -1.69 -5.67
N THR A 69 -16.10 -2.80 -6.34
CA THR A 69 -17.27 -3.63 -6.09
C THR A 69 -16.89 -4.77 -5.14
N LEU A 70 -17.61 -4.89 -4.02
CA LEU A 70 -17.51 -6.04 -3.08
C LEU A 70 -18.01 -7.37 -3.71
N ARG A 71 -18.34 -7.37 -5.00
CA ARG A 71 -18.99 -8.45 -5.72
C ARG A 71 -17.92 -9.43 -6.21
N GLY A 72 -17.75 -10.54 -5.49
CA GLY A 72 -16.75 -11.56 -5.80
C GLY A 72 -15.76 -11.86 -4.66
N ILE A 73 -15.93 -11.23 -3.50
CA ILE A 73 -15.11 -11.53 -2.32
C ILE A 73 -15.41 -12.95 -1.85
N ARG A 74 -14.42 -13.83 -2.02
CA ARG A 74 -14.46 -15.19 -1.50
C ARG A 74 -14.07 -15.12 -0.02
N TRP A 75 -15.06 -15.08 0.88
CA TRP A 75 -14.86 -14.97 2.34
C TRP A 75 -13.86 -15.98 2.90
N LYS A 76 -13.80 -17.21 2.35
CA LYS A 76 -12.77 -18.21 2.71
C LYS A 76 -11.34 -17.68 2.52
N TRP A 77 -11.08 -17.01 1.40
CA TRP A 77 -9.77 -16.45 1.11
C TRP A 77 -9.48 -15.23 1.98
N MET A 78 -10.48 -14.38 2.23
CA MET A 78 -10.33 -13.24 3.14
C MET A 78 -9.91 -13.68 4.55
N GLY A 79 -10.52 -14.76 5.06
CA GLY A 79 -10.13 -15.34 6.35
C GLY A 79 -8.69 -15.84 6.35
N ILE A 80 -8.25 -16.50 5.27
CA ILE A 80 -6.85 -16.94 5.13
C ILE A 80 -5.89 -15.74 5.09
N THR A 81 -6.22 -14.66 4.37
CA THR A 81 -5.35 -13.49 4.31
C THR A 81 -5.19 -12.82 5.67
N VAL A 82 -6.27 -12.73 6.44
CA VAL A 82 -6.23 -12.18 7.81
C VAL A 82 -5.41 -13.09 8.72
N LEU A 83 -5.63 -14.41 8.67
CA LEU A 83 -4.87 -15.37 9.47
C LEU A 83 -3.38 -15.33 9.14
N LEU A 84 -3.01 -15.28 7.86
CA LEU A 84 -1.61 -15.12 7.45
C LEU A 84 -1.05 -13.78 7.91
N GLY A 85 -1.81 -12.69 7.77
CA GLY A 85 -1.41 -11.37 8.22
C GLY A 85 -1.13 -11.28 9.73
N MET A 86 -1.82 -12.09 10.55
CA MET A 86 -1.57 -12.21 11.99
C MET A 86 -0.47 -13.22 12.32
N ALA A 87 -0.40 -14.33 11.57
CA ALA A 87 0.57 -15.40 11.83
C ALA A 87 2.01 -14.95 11.58
N ILE A 88 2.25 -14.13 10.56
CA ILE A 88 3.59 -13.64 10.22
C ILE A 88 4.22 -12.82 11.37
N PRO A 89 3.59 -11.75 11.90
CA PRO A 89 4.15 -11.00 13.01
C PRO A 89 4.25 -11.83 14.29
N ALA A 90 3.27 -12.70 14.57
CA ALA A 90 3.31 -13.59 15.74
C ALA A 90 4.48 -14.58 15.67
N PHE A 91 4.74 -15.16 14.49
CA PHE A 91 5.87 -16.05 14.27
C PHE A 91 7.21 -15.31 14.36
N ASN A 92 7.29 -14.09 13.83
CA ASN A 92 8.46 -13.24 13.98
C ASN A 92 8.77 -12.94 15.45
N THR A 93 7.76 -12.57 16.25
CA THR A 93 7.96 -12.34 17.69
C THR A 93 8.36 -13.62 18.43
N LEU A 94 7.86 -14.78 18.00
CA LEU A 94 8.24 -16.08 18.58
C LEU A 94 9.70 -16.41 18.29
N ILE A 95 10.19 -16.16 17.07
CA ILE A 95 11.60 -16.34 16.72
C ILE A 95 12.47 -15.38 17.53
N CYS A 96 12.11 -14.10 17.62
CA CYS A 96 12.85 -13.13 18.43
C CYS A 96 12.89 -13.53 19.90
N TRP A 97 11.81 -14.11 20.45
CA TRP A 97 11.81 -14.63 21.82
C TRP A 97 12.68 -15.88 21.98
N LEU A 98 12.68 -16.79 21.01
CA LEU A 98 13.46 -18.03 21.05
C LEU A 98 14.97 -17.82 20.85
N PHE A 99 15.37 -16.78 20.11
CA PHE A 99 16.76 -16.56 19.68
C PHE A 99 17.34 -15.19 20.03
N GLY A 100 16.55 -14.26 20.57
CA GLY A 100 16.95 -12.88 20.85
C GLY A 100 17.43 -12.62 22.27
N ASP A 101 17.33 -13.58 23.19
CA ASP A 101 17.95 -13.49 24.51
C ASP A 101 19.42 -13.94 24.42
N GLY A 102 20.29 -12.98 24.05
CA GLY A 102 21.75 -13.04 24.11
C GLY A 102 22.33 -11.72 24.58
#